data_AF-A0A562MP79-F1
#
_entry.id   AF-A0A562MP79-F1
#
_cell.length_a   1.000
_cell.length_b   1.000
_cell.length_c   1.000
_cell.angle_alpha   90.00
_cell.angle_beta   90.00
_cell.angle_gamma   90.00
#
_symmetry.space_group_name_H-M   'P 1'
#
loop_
_entity.id
_entity.type
_entity.pdbx_description
1 polymer ?
#
loop_
_entity_poly.entity_id
_entity_poly.type
_entity_poly.pdbx_seq_one_letter_code
_entity_poly.pdbx_strand_id
1 'polypeptide(L)'
;MKMISKLTIACVLAASSLTAVKAQEGHGKIKEVNVEAEGKMPAVRLINNPDGTCSFQKGFIPTLKHANTSTFWTSNKTEEWEKNAHPAPRRQYVVTLKGKIRFKVSDGSTFLIEPGTILLAEDLKGTGHSWEMVHSKSWERLYIPINEGADDLFVTKNN
;
A
#
# COMPACT_ATOMS: atom_id res chain seq x y z
N MET A 1 -65.22 -18.77 -22.27
CA MET A 1 -65.44 -19.44 -20.97
C MET A 1 -64.22 -19.15 -20.09
N LYS A 2 -64.44 -18.40 -18.99
CA LYS A 2 -63.67 -18.25 -17.72
C LYS A 2 -62.53 -19.30 -17.47
N MET A 3 -61.36 -19.04 -16.88
CA MET A 3 -60.83 -17.98 -16.00
C MET A 3 -59.29 -17.86 -16.06
N ILE A 4 -58.85 -16.70 -15.59
CA ILE A 4 -57.53 -16.17 -15.25
C ILE A 4 -56.80 -16.99 -14.15
N SER A 5 -55.47 -17.05 -14.20
CA SER A 5 -54.61 -16.89 -13.02
C SER A 5 -53.21 -16.42 -13.42
N LYS A 6 -52.86 -15.20 -13.01
CA LYS A 6 -51.53 -14.58 -13.15
C LYS A 6 -50.65 -15.11 -12.02
N LEU A 7 -49.49 -15.67 -12.33
CA LEU A 7 -48.46 -15.96 -11.32
C LEU A 7 -47.44 -14.82 -11.33
N THR A 8 -47.55 -13.96 -10.33
CA THR A 8 -46.60 -12.88 -10.04
C THR A 8 -45.36 -13.48 -9.39
N ILE A 9 -44.19 -13.37 -10.03
CA ILE A 9 -42.90 -13.65 -9.40
C ILE A 9 -42.55 -12.42 -8.56
N ALA A 10 -42.64 -12.55 -7.25
CA ALA A 10 -42.19 -11.54 -6.29
C ALA A 10 -40.67 -11.65 -6.11
N CYS A 11 -39.97 -10.57 -6.42
CA CYS A 11 -38.55 -10.38 -6.17
C CYS A 11 -38.35 -10.15 -4.66
N VAL A 12 -37.71 -11.07 -3.94
CA VAL A 12 -37.36 -10.88 -2.53
C VAL A 12 -36.04 -10.12 -2.46
N LEU A 13 -36.13 -8.82 -2.14
CA LEU A 13 -34.98 -8.03 -1.69
C LEU A 13 -34.63 -8.47 -0.26
N ALA A 14 -33.49 -9.15 -0.10
CA ALA A 14 -32.92 -9.40 1.21
C ALA A 14 -32.32 -8.08 1.74
N ALA A 15 -33.02 -7.46 2.69
CA ALA A 15 -32.53 -6.30 3.42
C ALA A 15 -31.39 -6.71 4.36
N SER A 16 -30.29 -5.98 4.27
CA SER A 16 -29.06 -6.10 5.06
C SER A 16 -29.28 -5.96 6.56
N SER A 17 -28.89 -6.96 7.34
CA SER A 17 -28.72 -6.81 8.80
C SER A 17 -27.32 -6.25 9.08
N LEU A 18 -27.18 -4.93 9.13
CA LEU A 18 -26.05 -4.26 9.75
C LEU A 18 -26.13 -4.48 11.26
N THR A 19 -25.20 -5.25 11.82
CA THR A 19 -24.99 -5.30 13.27
C THR A 19 -24.40 -3.97 13.70
N ALA A 20 -25.23 -3.11 14.28
CA ALA A 20 -24.80 -1.87 14.91
C ALA A 20 -23.90 -2.18 16.11
N VAL A 21 -22.58 -1.98 15.95
CA VAL A 21 -21.66 -1.85 17.07
C VAL A 21 -22.03 -0.56 17.81
N LYS A 22 -22.55 -0.68 19.03
CA LYS A 22 -22.80 0.49 19.89
C LYS A 22 -21.45 1.09 20.32
N ALA A 23 -21.03 2.14 19.62
CA ALA A 23 -19.95 3.01 20.08
C ALA A 23 -20.42 3.78 21.33
N GLN A 24 -19.54 3.86 22.31
CA GLN A 24 -19.74 4.48 23.62
C GLN A 24 -20.17 5.96 23.49
N GLU A 25 -21.33 6.30 24.07
CA GLU A 25 -21.88 7.65 24.07
C GLU A 25 -21.09 8.54 25.04
N GLY A 26 -20.48 9.62 24.54
CA GLY A 26 -19.82 10.56 25.43
C GLY A 26 -18.91 11.63 24.83
N HIS A 27 -19.12 12.14 23.62
CA HIS A 27 -18.47 13.40 23.19
C HIS A 27 -19.41 14.23 22.31
N GLY A 28 -19.46 15.54 22.58
CA GLY A 28 -20.45 16.49 22.08
C GLY A 28 -20.60 16.53 20.55
N LYS A 29 -21.73 17.11 20.10
CA LYS A 29 -22.18 17.26 18.71
C LYS A 29 -20.99 17.30 17.72
N ILE A 30 -20.70 16.15 17.12
CA ILE A 30 -19.76 16.03 16.02
C ILE A 30 -20.38 16.83 14.87
N LYS A 31 -19.77 17.96 14.51
CA LYS A 31 -20.07 18.61 13.24
C LYS A 31 -19.78 17.58 12.15
N GLU A 32 -20.72 17.33 11.25
CA GLU A 32 -20.46 16.54 10.05
C GLU A 32 -19.22 17.11 9.36
N VAL A 33 -18.10 16.40 9.49
CA VAL A 33 -16.88 16.73 8.77
C VAL A 33 -17.10 16.18 7.38
N ASN A 34 -17.06 17.06 6.39
CA ASN A 34 -17.08 16.66 4.99
C ASN A 34 -15.76 15.90 4.74
N VAL A 35 -15.79 14.57 4.85
CA VAL A 35 -14.64 13.71 4.55
C VAL A 35 -14.43 13.81 3.05
N GLU A 36 -13.33 14.44 2.62
CA GLU A 36 -12.98 14.48 1.21
C GLU A 36 -13.03 13.07 0.62
N ALA A 37 -13.69 12.94 -0.52
CA ALA A 37 -13.82 11.69 -1.24
C ALA A 37 -12.42 11.19 -1.67
N GLU A 38 -11.93 10.19 -0.93
CA GLU A 38 -10.73 9.37 -1.18
C GLU A 38 -9.38 10.09 -1.03
N GLY A 39 -8.89 10.21 0.22
CA GLY A 39 -7.53 10.68 0.50
C GLY A 39 -6.45 9.76 -0.10
N LYS A 40 -5.23 10.28 -0.31
CA LYS A 40 -4.13 9.57 -0.99
C LYS A 40 -2.83 9.72 -0.21
N MET A 41 -2.09 8.62 -0.06
CA MET A 41 -0.74 8.61 0.52
C MET A 41 0.30 8.45 -0.60
N PRO A 42 1.27 9.37 -0.76
CA PRO A 42 2.32 9.24 -1.76
C PRO A 42 3.03 7.89 -1.68
N ALA A 43 3.30 7.30 -2.85
CA ALA A 43 4.00 6.03 -2.93
C ALA A 43 4.96 5.94 -4.12
N VAL A 44 5.98 5.10 -3.97
CA VAL A 44 6.87 4.68 -5.05
C VAL A 44 6.84 3.16 -5.13
N ARG A 45 6.70 2.60 -6.33
CA ARG A 45 6.73 1.16 -6.58
C ARG A 45 8.03 0.79 -7.28
N LEU A 46 8.80 -0.14 -6.73
CA LEU A 46 9.92 -0.79 -7.42
C LEU A 46 9.36 -1.98 -8.20
N ILE A 47 9.78 -2.13 -9.46
CA ILE A 47 9.32 -3.19 -10.35
C ILE A 47 10.49 -3.83 -11.10
N ASN A 48 10.34 -5.10 -11.47
CA ASN A 48 11.22 -5.70 -12.46
C ASN A 48 10.75 -5.39 -13.89
N ASN A 49 11.69 -4.99 -14.73
CA ASN A 49 11.54 -4.93 -16.18
C ASN A 49 11.64 -6.36 -16.79
N PRO A 50 11.17 -6.55 -18.04
CA PRO A 50 11.25 -7.86 -18.72
C PRO A 50 12.67 -8.42 -18.87
N ASP A 51 13.69 -7.55 -18.93
CA ASP A 51 15.11 -7.91 -19.00
C ASP A 51 15.72 -8.27 -17.62
N GLY A 52 14.92 -8.23 -16.56
CA GLY A 52 15.35 -8.51 -15.19
C GLY A 52 15.97 -7.32 -14.46
N THR A 53 16.11 -6.15 -15.10
CA THR A 53 16.54 -4.91 -14.44
C THR A 53 15.44 -4.36 -13.53
N CYS A 54 15.80 -3.49 -12.59
CA CYS A 54 14.88 -2.81 -11.69
C CYS A 54 14.60 -1.39 -12.20
N SER A 55 13.33 -0.97 -12.12
CA SER A 55 12.88 0.41 -12.34
C SER A 55 11.89 0.82 -11.26
N PHE A 56 11.39 2.06 -11.31
CA PHE A 56 10.39 2.53 -10.35
C PHE A 56 9.28 3.38 -10.98
N GLN A 57 8.13 3.41 -10.31
CA GLN A 57 6.96 4.21 -10.66
C GLN A 57 6.53 5.07 -9.47
N LYS A 58 6.16 6.33 -9.73
CA LYS A 58 5.57 7.21 -8.72
C LYS A 58 4.04 7.10 -8.77
N GLY A 59 3.42 7.12 -7.60
CA GLY A 59 1.99 6.93 -7.46
C GLY A 59 1.52 7.24 -6.05
N PHE A 60 0.44 6.57 -5.64
CA PHE A 60 -0.11 6.68 -4.31
C PHE A 60 -0.84 5.39 -3.89
N ILE A 61 -1.04 5.24 -2.58
CA ILE A 61 -1.98 4.28 -1.99
C ILE A 61 -3.25 5.06 -1.58
N PRO A 62 -4.45 4.62 -1.96
CA PRO A 62 -5.69 5.20 -1.47
C PRO A 62 -5.85 4.99 0.04
N THR A 63 -6.23 6.06 0.75
CA THR A 63 -6.51 5.99 2.19
C THR A 63 -7.78 5.18 2.46
N LEU A 64 -7.89 4.65 3.69
CA LEU A 64 -9.03 3.86 4.16
C LEU A 64 -9.28 2.53 3.43
N LYS A 65 -8.42 2.15 2.47
CA LYS A 65 -8.38 0.79 1.92
C LYS A 65 -7.53 -0.11 2.81
N HIS A 66 -8.03 -1.31 3.08
CA HIS A 66 -7.31 -2.29 3.89
C HIS A 66 -6.53 -3.25 2.99
N ALA A 67 -5.20 -3.27 3.16
CA ALA A 67 -4.37 -4.29 2.55
C ALA A 67 -4.56 -5.64 3.26
N ASN A 68 -4.57 -6.73 2.48
CA ASN A 68 -4.60 -8.07 3.04
C ASN A 68 -3.17 -8.51 3.42
N THR A 69 -2.84 -8.35 4.70
CA THR A 69 -1.51 -8.63 5.26
C THR A 69 -1.66 -9.40 6.58
N SER A 70 -0.71 -10.27 6.91
CA SER A 70 -0.78 -11.12 8.12
C SER A 70 0.21 -10.75 9.22
N THR A 71 1.28 -10.03 8.89
CA THR A 71 2.36 -9.72 9.82
C THR A 71 3.02 -8.38 9.46
N PHE A 72 3.74 -7.82 10.42
CA PHE A 72 4.65 -6.71 10.21
C PHE A 72 5.81 -6.80 11.20
N TRP A 73 6.93 -6.16 10.88
CA TRP A 73 8.02 -5.97 11.84
C TRP A 73 8.75 -4.66 11.56
N THR A 74 9.43 -4.15 12.59
CA THR A 74 10.22 -2.92 12.51
C THR A 74 11.70 -3.23 12.45
N SER A 75 12.48 -2.39 11.77
CA SER A 75 13.94 -2.41 11.85
C SER A 75 14.51 -1.00 11.87
N ASN A 76 15.60 -0.84 12.62
CA ASN A 76 16.48 0.33 12.56
C ASN A 76 17.93 -0.06 12.21
N LYS A 77 18.15 -1.31 11.80
CA LYS A 77 19.48 -1.86 11.47
C LYS A 77 19.63 -2.02 9.97
N THR A 78 20.86 -1.96 9.49
CA THR A 78 21.21 -2.32 8.11
C THR A 78 21.85 -3.69 8.13
N GLU A 79 21.26 -4.65 7.43
CA GLU A 79 21.85 -5.98 7.28
C GLU A 79 22.93 -5.99 6.19
N GLU A 80 23.87 -6.94 6.22
CA GLU A 80 25.01 -6.94 5.30
C GLU A 80 24.59 -7.02 3.82
N TRP A 81 23.55 -7.82 3.54
CA TRP A 81 23.00 -7.96 2.19
C TRP A 81 22.32 -6.67 1.70
N GLU A 82 21.80 -5.82 2.60
CA GLU A 82 21.14 -4.56 2.25
C GLU A 82 22.14 -3.48 1.80
N LYS A 83 23.42 -3.62 2.13
CA LYS A 83 24.46 -2.60 1.84
C LYS A 83 24.84 -2.51 0.36
N ASN A 84 24.59 -3.56 -0.40
CA ASN A 84 24.85 -3.63 -1.83
C ASN A 84 23.53 -3.67 -2.59
N ALA A 85 23.57 -3.59 -3.92
CA ALA A 85 22.35 -3.75 -4.71
C ALA A 85 21.76 -5.16 -4.52
N HIS A 86 20.45 -5.22 -4.26
CA HIS A 86 19.73 -6.46 -3.99
C HIS A 86 18.28 -6.38 -4.49
N PRO A 87 17.68 -7.50 -4.91
CA PRO A 87 16.25 -7.58 -5.10
C PRO A 87 15.52 -7.56 -3.75
N ALA A 88 14.27 -7.10 -3.75
CA ALA A 88 13.42 -7.23 -2.58
C ALA A 88 13.16 -8.72 -2.27
N PRO A 89 13.22 -9.14 -1.00
CA PRO A 89 13.08 -10.56 -0.64
C PRO A 89 11.65 -11.09 -0.80
N ARG A 90 10.67 -10.21 -0.96
CA ARG A 90 9.24 -10.50 -1.17
C ARG A 90 8.49 -9.21 -1.53
N ARG A 91 7.27 -9.38 -2.04
CA ARG A 91 6.30 -8.27 -2.18
C ARG A 91 5.98 -7.73 -0.79
N GLN A 92 6.26 -6.45 -0.57
CA GLN A 92 6.01 -5.82 0.72
C GLN A 92 5.95 -4.31 0.62
N TYR A 93 5.23 -3.71 1.54
CA TYR A 93 5.39 -2.29 1.82
C TYR A 93 6.56 -2.06 2.76
N VAL A 94 7.32 -1.00 2.50
CA VAL A 94 8.31 -0.44 3.41
C VAL A 94 7.87 0.98 3.76
N VAL A 95 7.55 1.18 5.04
CA VAL A 95 7.11 2.47 5.56
C VAL A 95 8.25 3.08 6.35
N THR A 96 8.77 4.20 5.88
CA THR A 96 9.81 4.94 6.60
C THR A 96 9.16 5.73 7.73
N LEU A 97 9.56 5.43 8.97
CA LEU A 97 9.13 6.13 10.17
C LEU A 97 10.07 7.29 10.50
N LYS A 98 11.36 7.16 10.16
CA LYS A 98 12.38 8.20 10.34
C LYS A 98 13.56 8.03 9.39
N GLY A 99 14.13 9.15 8.99
CA GLY A 99 15.26 9.22 8.06
C GLY A 99 14.82 9.55 6.63
N LYS A 100 15.78 9.94 5.80
CA LYS A 100 15.60 10.25 4.39
C LYS A 100 16.55 9.39 3.57
N ILE A 101 15.99 8.62 2.64
CA ILE A 101 16.69 7.54 1.95
C ILE A 101 16.65 7.80 0.45
N ARG A 102 17.80 7.75 -0.21
CA ARG A 102 17.89 7.78 -1.66
C ARG A 102 18.00 6.36 -2.18
N PHE A 103 17.01 5.94 -2.94
CA PHE A 103 17.04 4.69 -3.69
C PHE A 103 17.64 4.92 -5.07
N LYS A 104 18.34 3.91 -5.58
CA LYS A 104 18.92 3.87 -6.93
C LYS A 104 18.58 2.54 -7.59
N VAL A 105 18.01 2.60 -8.78
CA VAL A 105 17.66 1.42 -9.59
C VAL A 105 18.71 1.15 -10.67
N SER A 106 18.48 0.15 -11.52
CA SER A 106 19.53 -0.42 -12.38
C SER A 106 20.09 0.55 -13.42
N ASP A 107 19.29 1.47 -13.94
CA ASP A 107 19.74 2.51 -14.89
C ASP A 107 20.46 3.70 -14.22
N GLY A 108 20.63 3.66 -12.90
CA GLY A 108 21.23 4.72 -12.11
C GLY A 108 20.27 5.85 -11.73
N SER A 109 19.02 5.83 -12.20
CA SER A 109 18.00 6.78 -11.76
C SER A 109 17.69 6.61 -10.28
N THR A 110 17.30 7.71 -9.63
CA THR A 110 17.12 7.76 -8.18
C THR A 110 15.82 8.43 -7.76
N PHE A 111 15.36 8.09 -6.56
CA PHE A 111 14.25 8.76 -5.88
C PHE A 111 14.47 8.79 -4.38
N LEU A 112 13.76 9.70 -3.70
CA LEU A 112 13.84 9.88 -2.25
C LEU A 112 12.59 9.30 -1.58
N ILE A 113 12.80 8.64 -0.45
CA ILE A 113 11.75 8.22 0.49
C ILE A 113 12.03 8.86 1.85
N GLU A 114 10.99 9.40 2.47
CA GLU A 114 11.00 9.96 3.82
C GLU A 114 9.62 9.73 4.47
N PRO A 115 9.43 10.01 5.78
CA PRO A 115 8.15 9.82 6.44
C PRO A 115 7.01 10.50 5.68
N GLY A 116 5.91 9.77 5.50
CA GLY A 116 4.77 10.19 4.68
C GLY A 116 4.77 9.63 3.25
N THR A 117 5.84 8.94 2.81
CA THR A 117 5.87 8.21 1.53
C THR A 117 6.00 6.70 1.76
N ILE A 118 5.17 5.91 1.07
CA ILE A 118 5.20 4.44 1.11
C ILE A 118 6.08 3.93 -0.02
N LEU A 119 7.00 3.01 0.26
CA LEU A 119 7.67 2.23 -0.78
C LEU A 119 6.94 0.90 -0.94
N LEU A 120 6.54 0.55 -2.15
CA LEU A 120 6.08 -0.78 -2.53
C LEU A 120 7.22 -1.50 -3.25
N ALA A 121 7.74 -2.56 -2.66
CA ALA A 121 8.87 -3.31 -3.20
C ALA A 121 8.39 -4.57 -3.91
N GLU A 122 8.54 -4.61 -5.24
CA GLU A 122 8.18 -5.77 -6.09
C GLU A 122 9.25 -6.09 -7.13
N ASP A 123 10.45 -5.55 -6.98
CA ASP A 123 11.64 -5.91 -7.74
C ASP A 123 12.29 -7.18 -7.13
N LEU A 124 11.65 -8.32 -7.32
CA LEU A 124 12.01 -9.59 -6.69
C LEU A 124 13.13 -10.37 -7.39
N LYS A 125 13.64 -9.85 -8.51
CA LYS A 125 14.61 -10.54 -9.39
C LYS A 125 15.75 -9.62 -9.82
N GLY A 126 16.81 -10.23 -10.35
CA GLY A 126 17.97 -9.52 -10.89
C GLY A 126 18.79 -8.84 -9.80
N THR A 127 19.49 -7.76 -10.18
CA THR A 127 20.32 -6.97 -9.25
C THR A 127 19.49 -6.13 -8.28
N GLY A 128 18.24 -5.81 -8.65
CA GLY A 128 17.33 -5.01 -7.82
C GLY A 128 17.77 -3.57 -7.64
N HIS A 129 17.64 -3.05 -6.43
CA HIS A 129 17.90 -1.66 -6.07
C HIS A 129 19.03 -1.56 -5.03
N SER A 130 19.57 -0.36 -4.87
CA SER A 130 20.45 0.01 -3.76
C SER A 130 19.92 1.27 -3.09
N TRP A 131 20.39 1.57 -1.89
CA TRP A 131 19.98 2.77 -1.19
C TRP A 131 21.10 3.36 -0.34
N GLU A 132 20.99 4.65 -0.05
CA GLU A 132 21.87 5.36 0.87
C GLU A 132 21.08 6.35 1.74
N MET A 133 21.57 6.61 2.95
CA MET A 133 21.00 7.64 3.82
C MET A 133 21.42 9.03 3.35
N VAL A 134 20.46 9.97 3.36
CA VAL A 134 20.67 11.37 2.99
C VAL A 134 20.47 12.24 4.22
N HIS A 135 21.54 12.88 4.68
CA HIS A 135 21.54 13.79 5.84
C HIS A 135 20.85 13.19 7.10
N SER A 136 20.89 11.85 7.23
CA SER A 136 20.20 11.09 8.26
C SER A 136 21.18 10.18 8.99
N LYS A 137 21.01 10.03 10.31
CA LYS A 137 21.86 9.17 11.14
C LYS A 137 21.34 7.73 11.26
N SER A 138 20.05 7.54 11.04
CA SER A 138 19.38 6.24 11.11
C SER A 138 18.22 6.18 10.13
N TRP A 139 17.89 4.96 9.72
CA TRP A 139 16.66 4.64 8.98
C TRP A 139 15.80 3.70 9.80
N GLU A 140 14.70 4.22 10.34
CA GLU A 140 13.73 3.46 11.12
C GLU A 140 12.52 3.19 10.23
N ARG A 141 12.15 1.92 10.10
CA ARG A 141 11.15 1.49 9.11
C ARG A 141 10.32 0.32 9.60
N LEU A 142 9.15 0.21 9.01
CA LEU A 142 8.25 -0.93 9.13
C LEU A 142 8.20 -1.68 7.80
N TYR A 143 8.26 -3.00 7.87
CA TYR A 143 8.00 -3.91 6.77
C TYR A 143 6.64 -4.55 6.94
N ILE A 144 5.85 -4.58 5.87
CA ILE A 144 4.53 -5.19 5.84
C ILE A 144 4.44 -6.09 4.60
N PRO A 145 4.68 -7.41 4.73
CA PRO A 145 4.52 -8.34 3.62
C PRO A 145 3.09 -8.36 3.08
N ILE A 146 2.97 -8.44 1.76
CA ILE A 146 1.71 -8.62 1.06
C ILE A 146 1.47 -10.12 0.90
N ASN A 147 0.28 -10.59 1.28
CA ASN A 147 -0.08 -11.99 1.12
C ASN A 147 -0.09 -12.37 -0.38
N GLU A 148 0.20 -13.63 -0.69
CA GLU A 148 0.16 -14.12 -2.06
C GLU A 148 -1.23 -13.89 -2.69
N GLY A 149 -1.26 -13.40 -3.93
CA GLY A 149 -2.50 -13.06 -4.64
C GLY A 149 -3.25 -11.83 -4.14
N ALA A 150 -2.79 -11.16 -3.07
CA ALA A 150 -3.41 -9.92 -2.59
C ALA A 150 -3.05 -8.70 -3.47
N ASP A 151 -4.00 -7.76 -3.51
CA ASP A 151 -3.87 -6.46 -4.15
C ASP A 151 -2.79 -5.60 -3.45
N ASP A 152 -2.00 -4.89 -4.24
CA ASP A 152 -0.95 -3.96 -3.79
C ASP A 152 -1.47 -2.53 -3.56
N LEU A 153 -2.73 -2.27 -3.91
CA LEU A 153 -3.42 -0.99 -3.75
C LEU A 153 -2.68 0.21 -4.38
N PHE A 154 -1.68 -0.02 -5.23
CA PHE A 154 -0.87 1.03 -5.82
C PHE A 154 -1.53 1.59 -7.07
N VAL A 155 -1.70 2.90 -7.09
CA VAL A 155 -2.22 3.63 -8.24
C VAL A 155 -1.11 4.49 -8.83
N THR A 156 -0.72 4.18 -10.07
CA THR A 156 0.26 4.98 -10.82
C THR A 156 -0.26 6.40 -11.02
N LYS A 157 0.60 7.39 -10.81
CA LYS A 157 0.28 8.77 -11.17
C LYS A 157 0.44 8.92 -12.67
N ASN A 158 -0.67 9.04 -13.39
CA ASN A 158 -0.63 9.44 -14.79
C ASN A 158 -0.17 10.91 -14.83
N ASN A 159 0.90 11.16 -15.58
CA ASN A 159 1.36 12.52 -15.88
C ASN A 159 0.47 13.16 -16.94
#